data_AF-A0A7C4DVD0-F1
#
_entry.id   AF-A0A7C4DVD0-F1
#
_cell.length_a   1.000
_cell.length_b   1.000
_cell.length_c   1.000
_cell.angle_alpha   90.00
_cell.angle_beta   90.00
_cell.angle_gamma   90.00
#
_symmetry.space_group_name_H-M   'P 1'
#
loop_
_entity.id
_entity.type
_entity.pdbx_description
1 polymer ?
#
loop_
_entity_poly.entity_id
_entity_poly.type
_entity_poly.pdbx_seq_one_letter_code
_entity_poly.pdbx_strand_id
1 'polypeptide(L)'
;MIIISVKKSIEEVVEALLKEGVRPEAVKRSLINLGFDREQVEKVLTSVAVSPSTVEPEYRLINDELKRQKLSLEELRKEFTKIKDLVNTFINRIELLEKEISQAATSRLTTLEARFNALIDALIDYAPYLFEDSRLKRMPTLVKQE
;
A
#
# COMPACT_ATOMS: atom_id res chain seq x y z
N MET A 1 -19.71 -22.64 70.19
CA MET A 1 -18.81 -21.77 69.42
C MET A 1 -17.85 -22.68 68.67
N ILE A 2 -18.13 -22.96 67.39
CA ILE A 2 -17.39 -23.97 66.61
C ILE A 2 -16.12 -23.31 66.07
N ILE A 3 -14.97 -23.70 66.59
CA ILE A 3 -13.66 -23.33 66.04
C ILE A 3 -13.43 -24.22 64.82
N ILE A 4 -13.76 -23.71 63.63
CA ILE A 4 -13.45 -24.39 62.37
C ILE A 4 -11.95 -24.18 62.10
N SER A 5 -11.12 -25.14 62.50
CA SER A 5 -9.70 -25.17 62.14
C SER A 5 -9.57 -25.67 60.70
N VAL A 6 -9.70 -24.75 59.74
CA VAL A 6 -9.28 -25.04 58.36
C VAL A 6 -7.77 -24.89 58.32
N LYS A 7 -7.04 -25.99 58.53
CA LYS A 7 -5.59 -26.05 58.31
C LYS A 7 -5.31 -25.99 56.80
N LYS A 8 -5.41 -24.81 56.18
CA LYS A 8 -4.90 -24.59 54.82
C LYS A 8 -3.38 -24.66 54.87
N SER A 9 -2.77 -25.31 53.88
CA SER A 9 -1.31 -25.37 53.77
C SER A 9 -0.75 -23.98 53.42
N ILE A 10 0.51 -23.72 53.74
CA ILE A 10 1.19 -22.45 53.40
C ILE A 10 1.15 -22.23 51.88
N GLU A 11 1.25 -23.31 51.10
CA GLU A 11 1.18 -23.31 49.64
C GLU A 11 -0.17 -22.79 49.13
N GLU A 12 -1.29 -23.29 49.66
CA GLU A 12 -2.63 -22.83 49.28
C GLU A 12 -2.86 -21.35 49.61
N VAL A 13 -2.32 -20.88 50.74
CA VAL A 13 -2.43 -19.47 51.14
C VAL A 13 -1.58 -18.57 50.25
N VAL A 14 -0.36 -19.00 49.91
CA VAL A 14 0.53 -18.27 48.98
C VAL A 14 -0.10 -18.20 47.60
N GLU A 15 -0.60 -19.32 47.08
CA GLU A 15 -1.22 -19.40 45.76
C GLU A 15 -2.48 -18.53 45.67
N ALA A 16 -3.33 -18.56 46.70
CA ALA A 16 -4.51 -17.70 46.75
C ALA A 16 -4.16 -16.21 46.79
N LEU A 17 -3.18 -15.80 47.60
CA LEU A 17 -2.78 -14.39 47.71
C LEU A 17 -2.09 -13.87 46.43
N LEU A 18 -1.29 -14.70 45.76
CA LEU A 18 -0.69 -14.36 44.48
C LEU A 18 -1.74 -14.27 43.37
N LYS A 19 -2.75 -15.15 43.39
CA LYS A 19 -3.88 -15.11 42.44
C LYS A 19 -4.75 -13.86 42.60
N GLU A 20 -4.86 -13.34 43.82
CA GLU A 20 -5.50 -12.05 44.13
C GLU A 20 -4.59 -10.83 43.82
N GLY A 21 -3.40 -11.04 43.24
CA GLY A 21 -2.51 -9.97 42.78
C GLY A 21 -1.67 -9.32 43.88
N VAL A 22 -1.56 -9.94 45.07
CA VAL A 22 -0.74 -9.42 46.15
C VAL A 22 0.74 -9.62 45.82
N ARG A 23 1.55 -8.57 45.98
CA ARG A 23 2.99 -8.64 45.69
C ARG A 23 3.70 -9.69 46.55
N PRO A 24 4.64 -10.49 46.00
CA PRO A 24 5.35 -11.55 46.72
C PRO A 24 6.00 -11.09 48.03
N GLU A 25 6.51 -9.86 48.08
CA GLU A 25 7.14 -9.26 49.27
C GLU A 25 6.12 -8.91 50.37
N ALA A 26 4.87 -8.63 49.99
CA ALA A 26 3.78 -8.44 50.93
C ALA A 26 3.27 -9.78 51.46
N VAL A 27 3.15 -10.79 50.60
CA VAL A 27 2.81 -12.18 50.99
C VAL A 27 3.84 -12.74 51.98
N LYS A 28 5.13 -12.57 51.68
CA LYS A 28 6.24 -12.99 52.55
C LYS A 28 6.15 -12.36 53.94
N ARG A 29 5.94 -11.04 54.02
CA ARG A 29 5.80 -10.33 55.29
C ARG A 29 4.57 -10.79 56.09
N SER A 30 3.44 -10.98 55.41
CA SER A 30 2.21 -11.46 56.06
C SER A 30 2.38 -12.87 56.63
N LEU A 31 3.03 -13.79 55.91
CA LEU A 31 3.24 -15.16 56.39
C LEU A 31 4.24 -15.22 57.54
N ILE A 32 5.32 -14.43 57.51
CA ILE A 32 6.26 -14.34 58.63
C ILE A 32 5.55 -13.76 59.87
N ASN A 33 4.71 -12.74 59.70
CA ASN A 33 3.92 -12.15 60.81
C ASN A 33 2.88 -13.11 61.38
N LEU A 34 2.42 -14.10 60.61
CA LEU A 34 1.53 -15.17 61.05
C LEU A 34 2.26 -16.32 61.77
N GLY A 35 3.58 -16.22 61.90
CA GLY A 35 4.42 -17.18 62.64
C GLY A 35 4.98 -18.32 61.80
N PHE A 36 4.92 -18.23 60.46
CA PHE A 36 5.54 -19.22 59.58
C PHE A 36 7.06 -19.03 59.48
N ASP A 37 7.79 -20.14 59.36
CA ASP A 37 9.25 -20.12 59.25
C ASP A 37 9.70 -19.45 57.95
N ARG A 38 10.75 -18.63 58.06
CA ARG A 38 11.22 -17.78 56.95
C ARG A 38 11.77 -18.60 55.79
N GLU A 39 12.46 -19.70 56.05
CA GLU A 39 13.02 -20.56 55.01
C GLU A 39 11.90 -21.33 54.29
N GLN A 40 10.88 -21.78 55.04
CA GLN A 40 9.71 -22.44 54.46
C GLN A 40 8.92 -21.50 53.54
N VAL A 41 8.69 -20.24 53.96
CA VAL A 41 7.98 -19.24 53.16
C VAL A 41 8.75 -18.88 51.88
N GLU A 42 10.07 -18.72 51.95
CA GLU A 42 10.89 -18.47 50.75
C GLU A 42 10.83 -19.64 49.77
N LYS A 43 10.97 -20.88 50.26
CA LYS A 43 10.91 -22.08 49.42
C LYS A 43 9.57 -22.20 48.68
N VAL A 44 8.46 -21.94 49.36
CA VAL A 44 7.12 -21.98 48.77
C VAL A 44 6.94 -20.86 47.75
N LEU A 45 7.32 -19.62 48.08
CA LEU A 45 7.23 -18.49 47.14
C LEU A 45 8.03 -18.73 45.85
N THR A 46 9.23 -19.29 45.96
CA THR A 46 10.03 -19.63 44.78
C THR A 46 9.39 -20.76 43.96
N SER A 47 8.79 -21.75 44.60
CA SER A 47 8.10 -22.84 43.90
C SER A 47 6.84 -22.38 43.15
N VAL A 48 6.07 -21.46 43.74
CA VAL A 48 4.82 -20.95 43.14
C VAL A 48 5.11 -19.92 42.04
N ALA A 49 6.15 -19.08 42.20
CA ALA A 49 6.58 -18.14 41.16
C ALA A 49 7.09 -18.81 39.88
N VAL A 50 7.51 -20.08 39.96
CA VAL A 50 7.97 -20.90 38.82
C VAL A 50 6.84 -21.74 38.23
N SER A 51 5.61 -21.66 38.77
CA SER A 51 4.50 -22.44 38.24
C SER A 51 4.13 -21.97 36.81
N PRO A 52 4.20 -22.85 35.80
CA PRO A 52 4.05 -22.51 34.38
C PRO A 52 2.62 -22.11 33.96
N SER A 53 1.65 -22.18 34.88
CA SER A 53 0.22 -22.01 34.61
C SER A 53 -0.20 -20.58 34.25
N THR A 54 0.60 -19.56 34.59
CA THR A 54 0.32 -18.15 34.23
C THR A 54 0.93 -17.74 32.90
N VAL A 55 1.94 -18.47 32.41
CA VAL A 55 2.72 -18.09 31.22
C VAL A 55 2.10 -18.68 29.95
N GLU A 56 1.51 -19.88 29.99
CA GLU A 56 0.90 -20.49 28.80
C GLU A 56 -0.23 -19.69 28.09
N PRO A 57 -1.17 -19.02 28.78
CA PRO A 57 -2.28 -18.36 28.09
C PRO A 57 -1.83 -17.12 27.29
N GLU A 58 -0.86 -16.35 27.79
CA GLU A 58 -0.35 -15.16 27.10
C GLU A 58 0.43 -15.53 25.83
N TYR A 59 1.23 -16.61 25.88
CA TYR A 59 1.97 -17.10 24.72
C TYR A 59 1.05 -17.66 23.62
N ARG A 60 -0.12 -18.20 23.99
CA ARG A 60 -1.14 -18.63 23.01
C ARG A 60 -1.79 -17.44 22.31
N LEU A 61 -2.20 -16.42 23.08
CA LEU A 61 -2.77 -15.18 22.55
C LEU A 61 -1.81 -14.47 21.58
N ILE A 62 -0.53 -14.35 21.95
CA ILE A 62 0.49 -13.74 21.10
C ILE A 62 0.70 -14.55 19.81
N ASN A 63 0.74 -15.88 19.89
CA ASN A 63 0.92 -16.72 18.70
C ASN A 63 -0.29 -16.67 17.75
N ASP A 64 -1.50 -16.60 18.28
CA ASP A 64 -2.71 -16.49 17.46
C ASP A 64 -2.79 -15.12 16.78
N GLU A 65 -2.43 -14.05 17.49
CA GLU A 65 -2.35 -12.71 16.89
C GLU A 65 -1.23 -12.63 15.84
N LEU A 66 -0.08 -13.25 16.08
CA LEU A 66 1.03 -13.31 15.13
C LEU A 66 0.65 -14.10 13.86
N LYS A 67 -0.19 -15.15 13.98
CA LYS A 67 -0.77 -15.85 12.83
C LYS A 67 -1.75 -14.97 12.06
N ARG A 68 -2.62 -14.23 12.75
CA ARG A 68 -3.57 -13.29 12.11
C ARG A 68 -2.84 -12.21 11.33
N GLN A 69 -1.82 -11.61 11.92
CA GLN A 69 -1.01 -10.59 11.25
C GLN A 69 -0.27 -11.13 10.03
N LYS A 70 0.27 -12.35 10.11
CA LYS A 70 0.88 -13.02 8.94
C LYS A 70 -0.11 -13.23 7.80
N LEU A 71 -1.33 -13.67 8.11
CA LEU A 71 -2.38 -13.83 7.09
C LEU A 71 -2.75 -12.49 6.45
N SER A 72 -2.95 -11.45 7.25
CA SER A 72 -3.26 -10.10 6.74
C SER A 72 -2.14 -9.54 5.87
N LEU A 73 -0.87 -9.73 6.26
CA LEU A 73 0.27 -9.33 5.44
C LEU A 73 0.32 -10.09 4.11
N GLU A 74 -0.02 -11.38 4.09
CA GLU A 74 -0.04 -12.18 2.88
C GLU A 74 -1.18 -11.76 1.93
N GLU A 75 -2.33 -11.38 2.48
CA GLU A 75 -3.45 -10.79 1.72
C GLU A 75 -3.04 -9.44 1.12
N LEU A 76 -2.45 -8.56 1.92
CA LEU A 76 -1.97 -7.25 1.46
C LEU A 76 -0.90 -7.41 0.37
N ARG A 77 0.00 -8.39 0.51
CA ARG A 77 1.01 -8.72 -0.51
C ARG A 77 0.39 -9.17 -1.83
N LYS A 78 -0.69 -9.97 -1.77
CA LYS A 78 -1.43 -10.39 -2.98
C LYS A 78 -2.09 -9.19 -3.66
N GLU A 79 -2.72 -8.29 -2.89
CA GLU A 79 -3.30 -7.07 -3.44
C GLU A 79 -2.26 -6.16 -4.07
N PHE A 80 -1.11 -5.97 -3.40
CA PHE A 80 0.00 -5.19 -3.94
C PHE A 80 0.53 -5.77 -5.26
N THR A 81 0.59 -7.10 -5.36
CA THR A 81 0.98 -7.79 -6.60
C THR A 81 -0.02 -7.52 -7.72
N LYS A 82 -1.33 -7.60 -7.45
CA LYS A 82 -2.38 -7.26 -8.42
C LYS A 82 -2.26 -5.80 -8.88
N ILE A 83 -2.04 -4.87 -7.97
CA ILE A 83 -1.85 -3.45 -8.29
C ILE A 83 -0.62 -3.27 -9.17
N LYS A 84 0.50 -3.91 -8.84
CA LYS A 84 1.72 -3.88 -9.67
C LYS A 84 1.45 -4.35 -11.10
N ASP A 85 0.73 -5.45 -11.26
CA ASP A 85 0.40 -6.00 -12.58
C ASP A 85 -0.53 -5.06 -13.38
N LEU A 86 -1.51 -4.45 -12.71
CA LEU A 86 -2.37 -3.43 -13.32
C LEU A 86 -1.58 -2.20 -13.76
N VAL A 87 -0.68 -1.69 -12.91
CA VAL A 87 0.18 -0.54 -13.24
C VAL A 87 1.04 -0.85 -14.46
N ASN A 88 1.67 -2.02 -14.51
CA ASN A 88 2.45 -2.44 -15.68
C ASN A 88 1.59 -2.51 -16.95
N THR A 89 0.35 -3.00 -16.84
CA THR A 89 -0.59 -3.04 -17.96
C THR A 89 -0.94 -1.63 -18.44
N PHE A 90 -1.15 -0.68 -17.53
CA PHE A 90 -1.42 0.71 -17.87
C PHE A 90 -0.21 1.38 -18.54
N ILE A 91 1.00 1.15 -18.03
CA ILE A 91 2.24 1.68 -18.63
C ILE A 91 2.36 1.24 -20.08
N ASN A 92 2.26 -0.07 -20.35
CA ASN A 92 2.34 -0.61 -21.71
C ASN A 92 1.26 -0.03 -22.64
N ARG A 93 0.06 0.21 -22.11
CA ARG A 93 -1.05 0.77 -22.90
C ARG A 93 -0.85 2.26 -23.19
N ILE A 94 -0.27 3.01 -22.26
CA ILE A 94 0.10 4.41 -22.48
C ILE A 94 1.17 4.49 -23.56
N GLU A 95 2.24 3.70 -23.46
CA GLU A 95 3.32 3.67 -24.47
C GLU A 95 2.79 3.33 -25.88
N LEU A 96 1.86 2.37 -25.98
CA LEU A 96 1.23 2.03 -27.25
C LEU A 96 0.42 3.21 -27.81
N LEU A 97 -0.41 3.85 -26.97
CA LEU A 97 -1.23 4.99 -27.39
C LEU A 97 -0.38 6.18 -27.82
N GLU A 98 0.71 6.47 -27.11
CA GLU A 98 1.64 7.54 -27.47
C GLU A 98 2.26 7.28 -28.85
N LYS A 99 2.65 6.04 -29.13
CA LYS A 99 3.18 5.65 -30.44
C LYS A 99 2.13 5.78 -31.54
N GLU A 100 0.90 5.32 -31.31
CA GLU A 100 -0.19 5.42 -32.29
C GLU A 100 -0.56 6.87 -32.60
N ILE A 101 -0.66 7.72 -31.57
CA ILE A 101 -0.95 9.15 -31.74
C ILE A 101 0.17 9.84 -32.50
N SER A 102 1.43 9.56 -32.16
CA SER A 102 2.59 10.13 -32.85
C SER A 102 2.59 9.73 -34.33
N GLN A 103 2.41 8.45 -34.64
CA GLN A 103 2.36 7.96 -36.02
C GLN A 103 1.18 8.56 -36.81
N ALA A 104 0.00 8.68 -36.19
CA ALA A 104 -1.16 9.29 -36.83
C ALA A 104 -0.93 10.78 -37.12
N ALA A 105 -0.31 11.51 -36.18
CA ALA A 105 0.05 12.91 -36.38
C ALA A 105 1.06 13.09 -37.51
N THR A 106 2.13 12.29 -37.53
CA THR A 106 3.12 12.30 -38.61
C THR A 106 2.49 11.99 -39.96
N SER A 107 1.67 10.94 -40.07
CA SER A 107 0.99 10.58 -41.31
C SER A 107 0.10 11.70 -41.86
N ARG A 108 -0.66 12.36 -40.98
CA ARG A 108 -1.50 13.51 -41.36
C ARG A 108 -0.66 14.69 -41.82
N LEU A 109 0.45 14.97 -41.15
CA LEU A 109 1.36 16.05 -41.50
C LEU A 109 1.99 15.81 -42.88
N THR A 110 2.50 14.60 -43.13
CA THR A 110 3.04 14.21 -44.45
C THR A 110 1.99 14.31 -45.55
N THR A 111 0.74 13.91 -45.26
CA THR A 111 -0.36 14.04 -46.22
C THR A 111 -0.66 15.51 -46.54
N LEU A 112 -0.62 16.37 -45.51
CA LEU A 112 -0.86 17.81 -45.67
C LEU A 112 0.27 18.47 -46.46
N GLU A 113 1.52 18.14 -46.17
CA GLU A 113 2.69 18.59 -46.93
C GLU A 113 2.59 18.21 -48.40
N ALA A 114 2.22 16.96 -48.70
CA ALA A 114 2.03 16.50 -50.07
C ALA A 114 0.95 17.30 -50.82
N ARG A 115 -0.18 17.60 -50.15
CA ARG A 115 -1.25 18.43 -50.73
C ARG A 115 -0.81 19.87 -50.96
N PHE A 116 -0.04 20.43 -50.02
CA PHE A 116 0.46 21.79 -50.13
C PHE A 116 1.46 21.92 -51.28
N ASN A 117 2.36 20.96 -51.44
CA ASN A 117 3.29 20.91 -52.57
C ASN A 117 2.54 20.79 -53.90
N ALA A 118 1.55 19.90 -54.00
CA ALA A 118 0.72 19.79 -55.20
C ALA A 118 -0.03 21.09 -55.55
N LEU A 119 -0.45 21.85 -54.53
CA LEU A 119 -1.08 23.16 -54.73
C LEU A 119 -0.07 24.21 -55.21
N ILE A 120 1.15 24.20 -54.67
CA ILE A 120 2.24 25.04 -55.17
C ILE A 120 2.52 24.73 -56.64
N ASP A 121 2.66 23.45 -56.99
CA ASP A 121 2.93 23.02 -58.36
C ASP A 121 1.81 23.49 -59.31
N ALA A 122 0.54 23.31 -58.92
CA ALA A 122 -0.59 23.80 -59.70
C ALA A 122 -0.61 25.33 -59.85
N LEU A 123 -0.21 26.08 -58.82
CA LEU A 123 -0.09 27.53 -58.89
C LEU A 123 1.06 27.96 -59.80
N ILE A 124 2.19 27.25 -59.78
CA ILE A 124 3.32 27.49 -60.69
C ILE A 124 2.88 27.26 -62.13
N ASP A 125 2.17 26.16 -62.40
CA ASP A 125 1.66 25.83 -63.74
C ASP A 125 0.62 26.86 -64.22
N TYR A 126 -0.18 27.41 -63.32
CA TYR A 126 -1.21 28.40 -63.64
C TYR A 126 -0.70 29.85 -63.67
N ALA A 127 0.45 30.13 -63.05
CA ALA A 127 1.02 31.48 -62.97
C ALA A 127 1.17 32.16 -64.34
N PRO A 128 1.67 31.51 -65.41
CA PRO A 128 1.76 32.12 -66.75
C PRO A 128 0.41 32.64 -67.26
N TYR A 129 -0.67 31.89 -67.09
CA TYR A 129 -2.01 32.29 -67.53
C TYR A 129 -2.53 33.52 -66.76
N LEU A 130 -2.25 33.60 -65.46
CA LEU A 130 -2.58 34.79 -64.65
C LEU A 130 -1.81 36.03 -65.12
N PHE A 131 -0.53 35.87 -65.48
CA PHE A 131 0.26 36.95 -66.04
C PHE A 131 -0.22 37.37 -67.42
N GLU A 132 -0.62 36.44 -68.29
CA GLU A 132 -1.16 36.78 -69.61
C GLU A 132 -2.54 37.46 -69.55
N ASP A 133 -3.47 36.94 -68.73
CA ASP A 133 -4.80 37.56 -68.55
C ASP A 133 -4.70 38.97 -67.96
N SER A 134 -3.79 39.17 -67.00
CA SER A 134 -3.52 40.51 -66.45
C SER A 134 -2.79 41.44 -67.44
N ARG A 135 -2.01 40.91 -68.39
CA ARG A 135 -1.39 41.70 -69.46
C ARG A 135 -2.41 42.11 -70.52
N LEU A 136 -3.30 41.20 -70.92
CA LEU A 136 -4.40 41.45 -71.86
C LEU A 136 -5.39 42.50 -71.32
N LYS A 137 -5.75 42.43 -70.03
CA LYS A 137 -6.59 43.44 -69.37
C LYS A 137 -5.96 44.84 -69.27
N ARG A 138 -4.63 44.96 -69.39
CA ARG A 138 -3.91 46.24 -69.34
C ARG A 138 -3.55 46.81 -70.71
N MET A 139 -3.80 46.10 -71.80
CA MET A 139 -3.68 46.67 -73.14
C MET A 139 -4.98 47.40 -73.47
N PRO A 140 -5.00 48.75 -73.54
CA PRO A 140 -6.15 49.45 -74.09
C PRO A 140 -6.29 49.03 -75.56
N THR A 141 -7.52 48.79 -75.98
CA THR A 141 -7.94 48.55 -77.36
C THR A 141 -7.44 49.69 -78.26
N LEU A 142 -6.20 49.59 -78.73
CA LEU A 142 -5.66 50.41 -79.81
C LEU A 142 -5.99 49.72 -81.12
N VAL A 143 -7.28 49.72 -81.50
CA VAL A 143 -7.66 49.34 -82.86
C VAL A 143 -8.80 50.23 -83.35
N LYS A 144 -8.43 51.05 -84.34
CA LYS A 144 -9.21 51.70 -85.40
C LYS A 144 -9.92 53.02 -85.05
N GLN A 145 -9.25 54.11 -85.41
CA GLN A 145 -9.88 55.13 -86.24
C GLN A 145 -9.06 55.32 -87.51
N GLU A 146 -9.81 55.40 -88.61
CA GLU A 146 -9.42 55.55 -90.02
C GLU A 146 -8.61 56.82 -90.30
#